data_AF-A0A8J9XBE6-F1
#
_entry.id   AF-A0A8J9XBE6-F1
#
_cell.length_a   1.000
_cell.length_b   1.000
_cell.length_c   1.000
_cell.angle_alpha   90.00
_cell.angle_beta   90.00
_cell.angle_gamma   90.00
#
_symmetry.space_group_name_H-M   'P 1'
#
loop_
_entity.id
_entity.type
_entity.pdbx_description
1 polymer ?
#
loop_
_entity_poly.entity_id
_entity_poly.type
_entity_poly.pdbx_seq_one_letter_code
_entity_poly.pdbx_strand_id
1 'polypeptide(L)'
;MPQAEKGSLKDLGKRIKAKGLQKLKFYCQMCEKQCRDANGFKCHLTSESHLRQMQIFSANAAGIMDQYSREFCKLYVDTLRMRHTTNRTNANQVYQQVIHDKQHVHMNATVWATLTDFVQYLGRTGQCVVEDTERGWYVTYI
;
A
#
# COMPACT_ATOMS: atom_id res chain seq x y z
N MET A 1 -28.95 -2.25 0.29
CA MET A 1 -28.85 -3.48 -0.53
C MET A 1 -28.49 -4.63 0.42
N PRO A 2 -29.32 -5.68 0.56
CA PRO A 2 -28.99 -6.81 1.43
C PRO A 2 -27.70 -7.52 0.97
N GLN A 3 -26.87 -7.95 1.93
CA GLN A 3 -25.69 -8.77 1.65
C GLN A 3 -26.11 -10.11 1.06
N ALA A 4 -25.30 -10.66 0.14
CA ALA A 4 -25.60 -11.97 -0.43
C ALA A 4 -25.36 -13.04 0.64
N GLU A 5 -26.26 -14.03 0.70
CA GLU A 5 -26.15 -15.15 1.63
C GLU A 5 -24.81 -15.90 1.43
N LYS A 6 -24.10 -16.19 2.54
CA LYS A 6 -22.77 -16.81 2.49
C LYS A 6 -22.88 -18.16 1.79
N GLY A 7 -22.06 -18.38 0.75
CA GLY A 7 -22.07 -19.63 -0.03
C GLY A 7 -23.03 -19.66 -1.23
N SER A 8 -23.89 -18.65 -1.39
CA SER A 8 -24.70 -18.49 -2.61
C SER A 8 -23.81 -18.32 -3.86
N LEU A 9 -24.30 -18.70 -5.04
CA LEU A 9 -23.65 -18.43 -6.33
C LEU A 9 -23.27 -16.95 -6.50
N LYS A 10 -24.07 -16.04 -5.93
CA LYS A 10 -23.80 -14.59 -5.93
C LYS A 10 -22.65 -14.22 -4.99
N ASP A 11 -22.52 -14.87 -3.83
CA ASP A 11 -21.38 -14.69 -2.91
C ASP A 11 -20.11 -15.30 -3.51
N LEU A 12 -20.19 -16.52 -4.05
CA LEU A 12 -19.07 -17.18 -4.73
C LEU A 12 -18.57 -16.35 -5.92
N GLY A 13 -19.48 -15.83 -6.75
CA GLY A 13 -19.14 -14.94 -7.84
C GLY A 13 -18.46 -13.66 -7.37
N LYS A 14 -18.90 -13.07 -6.25
CA LYS A 14 -18.23 -11.90 -5.65
C LYS A 14 -16.83 -12.25 -5.16
N ARG A 15 -16.65 -13.39 -4.49
CA ARG A 15 -15.34 -13.86 -4.00
C ARG A 15 -14.38 -14.13 -5.13
N ILE A 16 -14.82 -14.82 -6.20
CA ILE A 16 -14.01 -15.09 -7.39
C ILE A 16 -13.57 -13.77 -8.04
N LYS A 17 -14.49 -12.81 -8.19
CA LYS A 17 -14.19 -11.48 -8.75
C LYS A 17 -13.30 -10.62 -7.84
N ALA A 18 -13.15 -10.98 -6.57
CA ALA A 18 -12.23 -10.37 -5.61
C ALA A 18 -10.88 -11.11 -5.51
N LYS A 19 -10.74 -12.29 -6.13
CA LYS A 19 -9.44 -12.97 -6.27
C LYS A 19 -8.57 -12.16 -7.25
N GLY A 20 -7.29 -11.97 -6.91
CA GLY A 20 -6.35 -11.13 -7.67
C GLY A 20 -6.15 -9.70 -7.13
N LEU A 21 -5.10 -9.05 -7.61
CA LEU A 21 -4.75 -7.66 -7.29
C LEU A 21 -5.76 -6.72 -7.97
N GLN A 22 -6.45 -5.89 -7.19
CA GLN A 22 -7.39 -4.90 -7.72
C GLN A 22 -6.71 -3.55 -7.90
N LYS A 23 -7.34 -2.63 -8.66
CA LYS A 23 -6.76 -1.31 -8.91
C LYS A 23 -6.68 -0.52 -7.61
N LEU A 24 -5.46 -0.14 -7.24
CA LEU A 24 -5.14 0.62 -6.03
C LEU A 24 -5.88 1.97 -5.93
N LYS A 25 -6.19 2.60 -7.08
CA LYS A 25 -6.96 3.85 -7.13
C LYS A 25 -8.38 3.77 -6.55
N PHE A 26 -8.87 2.57 -6.26
CA PHE A 26 -10.16 2.33 -5.63
C PHE A 26 -10.03 1.77 -4.21
N TYR A 27 -8.86 1.86 -3.60
CA TYR A 27 -8.61 1.46 -2.22
C TYR A 27 -8.62 2.68 -1.30
N CYS A 28 -9.27 2.55 -0.15
CA CYS A 28 -9.23 3.55 0.91
C CYS A 28 -8.33 3.06 2.04
N GLN A 29 -7.17 3.69 2.25
CA GLN A 29 -6.27 3.35 3.35
C GLN A 29 -6.93 3.61 4.71
N MET A 30 -7.61 4.75 4.84
CA MET A 30 -8.31 5.17 6.05
C MET A 30 -9.32 4.15 6.56
N CYS A 31 -9.98 3.42 5.65
CA CYS A 31 -10.99 2.44 5.99
C CYS A 31 -10.52 1.00 5.72
N GLU A 32 -9.25 0.81 5.35
CA GLU A 32 -8.66 -0.45 4.89
C GLU A 32 -9.54 -1.21 3.89
N LYS A 33 -10.17 -0.45 2.97
CA LYS A 33 -11.28 -0.94 2.16
C LYS A 33 -10.97 -0.87 0.68
N GLN A 34 -10.89 -2.04 0.06
CA GLN A 34 -10.86 -2.17 -1.38
C GLN A 34 -12.27 -2.04 -1.97
N CYS A 35 -12.47 -1.01 -2.81
CA CYS A 35 -13.65 -0.88 -3.66
C CYS A 35 -13.39 -1.48 -5.04
N ARG A 36 -14.44 -1.99 -5.67
CA ARG A 36 -14.32 -2.78 -6.91
C ARG A 36 -14.13 -1.93 -8.17
N ASP A 37 -14.74 -0.76 -8.18
CA ASP A 37 -14.79 0.14 -9.31
C ASP A 37 -14.96 1.59 -8.84
N ALA A 38 -14.92 2.53 -9.79
CA ALA A 38 -15.01 3.96 -9.53
C ALA A 38 -16.33 4.35 -8.84
N ASN A 39 -17.45 3.71 -9.21
CA ASN A 39 -18.76 4.01 -8.62
C ASN A 39 -18.82 3.52 -7.18
N GLY A 40 -18.34 2.31 -6.92
CA GLY A 40 -18.23 1.76 -5.57
C GLY A 40 -17.34 2.61 -4.66
N PHE A 41 -16.22 3.12 -5.19
CA PHE A 41 -15.35 4.02 -4.45
C PHE A 41 -16.03 5.37 -4.16
N LYS A 42 -16.72 5.97 -5.14
CA LYS A 42 -17.49 7.20 -4.95
C LYS A 42 -18.55 7.05 -3.85
N CYS A 43 -19.33 5.97 -3.89
CA CYS A 43 -20.34 5.67 -2.86
C CYS A 43 -19.71 5.44 -1.48
N HIS A 44 -18.50 4.87 -1.43
CA HIS A 44 -17.77 4.69 -0.18
C HIS A 44 -17.34 6.04 0.42
N LEU A 45 -16.80 6.95 -0.38
CA LEU A 45 -16.37 8.28 0.09
C LEU A 45 -17.53 9.12 0.65
N THR A 46 -18.76 8.91 0.18
CA THR A 46 -19.95 9.60 0.69
C THR A 46 -20.66 8.86 1.83
N SER A 47 -20.15 7.70 2.26
CA SER A 47 -20.81 6.89 3.30
C SER A 47 -20.53 7.45 4.70
N GLU A 48 -21.53 7.37 5.59
CA GLU A 48 -21.42 7.85 6.97
C GLU A 48 -20.22 7.22 7.72
N SER A 49 -19.98 5.92 7.50
CA SER A 49 -18.83 5.21 8.06
C SER A 49 -17.49 5.83 7.64
N HIS A 50 -17.33 6.19 6.36
CA HIS A 50 -16.12 6.86 5.89
C HIS A 50 -16.00 8.27 6.47
N LEU A 51 -17.09 9.04 6.49
CA LEU A 51 -17.11 10.41 7.01
C LEU A 51 -16.78 10.47 8.50
N ARG A 52 -17.33 9.55 9.32
CA ARG A 52 -16.98 9.42 10.74
C ARG A 52 -15.50 9.12 10.92
N GLN A 53 -14.96 8.22 10.10
CA GLN A 53 -13.54 7.89 10.16
C GLN A 53 -12.66 9.10 9.78
N MET A 54 -13.06 9.85 8.76
CA MET A 54 -12.37 11.09 8.36
C MET A 54 -12.38 12.15 9.46
N GLN A 55 -13.44 12.26 10.25
CA GLN A 55 -13.48 13.18 11.40
C GLN A 55 -12.42 12.82 12.44
N ILE A 56 -12.28 11.53 12.77
CA ILE A 56 -11.23 11.04 13.69
C ILE A 56 -9.84 11.39 13.14
N PHE A 57 -9.64 11.19 11.85
CA PHE A 57 -8.34 11.43 11.22
C PHE A 57 -8.00 12.90 11.03
N SER A 58 -8.99 13.77 10.84
CA SER A 58 -8.77 15.21 10.68
C SER A 58 -8.08 15.85 11.90
N ALA A 59 -8.25 15.26 13.09
CA ALA A 59 -7.61 15.72 14.31
C ALA A 59 -6.10 15.41 14.37
N ASN A 60 -5.58 14.46 13.59
CA ASN A 60 -4.16 14.06 13.62
C ASN A 60 -3.63 13.57 12.26
N ALA A 61 -3.97 14.27 11.18
CA ALA A 61 -3.63 13.84 9.82
C ALA A 61 -2.11 13.61 9.62
N ALA A 62 -1.27 14.49 10.19
CA ALA A 62 0.18 14.39 10.10
C ALA A 62 0.71 13.13 10.83
N GLY A 63 0.27 12.88 12.07
CA GLY A 63 0.73 11.72 12.84
C GLY A 63 0.34 10.38 12.20
N ILE A 64 -0.82 10.32 11.56
CA ILE A 64 -1.28 9.12 10.84
C ILE A 64 -0.45 8.87 9.59
N MET A 65 -0.17 9.93 8.82
CA MET A 65 0.69 9.84 7.63
C MET A 65 2.11 9.38 8.01
N ASP A 66 2.64 9.91 9.12
CA ASP A 66 3.93 9.47 9.66
C ASP A 66 3.92 8.01 10.09
N GLN A 67 2.83 7.54 10.72
CA GLN A 67 2.66 6.14 11.09
C GLN A 67 2.67 5.24 9.84
N TYR A 68 1.86 5.56 8.83
CA TYR A 68 1.85 4.80 7.57
C TYR A 68 3.21 4.79 6.88
N SER A 69 3.92 5.92 6.91
CA SER A 69 5.26 6.03 6.34
C SER A 69 6.26 5.12 7.07
N ARG A 70 6.21 5.07 8.40
CA ARG A 70 7.04 4.16 9.21
C ARG A 70 6.72 2.69 8.95
N GLU A 71 5.44 2.34 8.91
CA GLU A 71 4.98 0.97 8.65
C GLU A 71 5.39 0.51 7.24
N PHE A 72 5.21 1.36 6.22
CA PHE A 72 5.63 1.06 4.86
C PHE A 72 7.16 0.90 4.77
N CYS A 73 7.92 1.83 5.34
CA CYS A 73 9.38 1.77 5.35
C CYS A 73 9.88 0.48 6.02
N LYS A 74 9.32 0.15 7.19
CA LYS A 74 9.63 -1.08 7.92
C LYS A 74 9.33 -2.31 7.06
N LEU A 75 8.14 -2.39 6.47
CA LEU A 75 7.73 -3.53 5.64
C LEU A 75 8.65 -3.70 4.42
N TYR A 76 9.04 -2.61 3.76
CA TYR A 76 9.93 -2.64 2.62
C TYR A 76 11.34 -3.11 3.02
N VAL A 77 11.91 -2.53 4.08
CA VAL A 77 13.25 -2.89 4.57
C VAL A 77 13.28 -4.32 5.10
N ASP A 78 12.26 -4.76 5.83
CA ASP A 78 12.13 -6.14 6.31
C ASP A 78 12.03 -7.11 5.11
N THR A 79 11.29 -6.76 4.05
CA THR A 79 11.21 -7.56 2.81
C THR A 79 12.56 -7.64 2.10
N LEU A 80 13.28 -6.52 2.00
CA LEU A 80 14.62 -6.46 1.42
C LEU A 80 15.60 -7.35 2.20
N ARG A 81 15.64 -7.16 3.53
CA ARG A 81 16.52 -7.90 4.43
C ARG A 81 16.25 -9.40 4.42
N MET A 82 14.98 -9.83 4.46
CA MET A 82 14.63 -11.25 4.53
C MET A 82 14.85 -11.99 3.21
N ARG A 83 14.62 -11.35 2.07
CA ARG A 83 14.62 -12.03 0.75
C ARG A 83 15.91 -11.83 -0.03
N HIS A 84 16.56 -10.68 0.15
CA HIS A 84 17.74 -10.29 -0.64
C HIS A 84 18.99 -10.16 0.21
N THR A 85 18.86 -10.05 1.54
CA THR A 85 19.99 -9.86 2.46
C THR A 85 20.83 -8.66 1.99
N THR A 86 22.11 -8.84 1.67
CA THR A 86 23.02 -7.79 1.18
C THR A 86 23.20 -7.82 -0.35
N ASN A 87 22.32 -8.53 -1.07
CA ASN A 87 22.36 -8.53 -2.53
C ASN A 87 21.79 -7.23 -3.08
N ARG A 88 22.44 -6.76 -4.15
CA ARG A 88 21.98 -5.63 -4.94
C ARG A 88 20.73 -6.03 -5.74
N THR A 89 19.59 -5.42 -5.44
CA THR A 89 18.30 -5.75 -6.06
C THR A 89 17.63 -4.50 -6.62
N ASN A 90 16.90 -4.64 -7.73
CA ASN A 90 16.13 -3.54 -8.27
C ASN A 90 14.99 -3.15 -7.30
N ALA A 91 14.87 -1.87 -6.98
CA ALA A 91 13.91 -1.36 -6.00
C ALA A 91 12.46 -1.72 -6.35
N ASN A 92 12.10 -1.67 -7.64
CA ASN A 92 10.76 -2.04 -8.06
C ASN A 92 10.47 -3.53 -7.83
N GLN A 93 11.46 -4.42 -7.96
CA GLN A 93 11.27 -5.85 -7.64
C GLN A 93 10.93 -6.07 -6.16
N VAL A 94 11.59 -5.35 -5.26
CA VAL A 94 11.29 -5.39 -3.82
C VAL A 94 9.89 -4.81 -3.57
N TYR A 95 9.56 -3.67 -4.20
CA TYR A 95 8.24 -3.08 -4.11
C TYR A 95 7.13 -4.02 -4.59
N GLN A 96 7.32 -4.74 -5.70
CA GLN A 96 6.36 -5.75 -6.17
C GLN A 96 6.15 -6.89 -5.16
N GLN A 97 7.16 -7.23 -4.36
CA GLN A 97 7.04 -8.23 -3.29
C GLN A 97 6.28 -7.69 -2.08
N VAL A 98 6.49 -6.41 -1.73
CA VAL A 98 5.73 -5.72 -0.68
C VAL A 98 4.24 -5.69 -1.01
N ILE A 99 3.88 -5.31 -2.24
CA ILE A 99 2.47 -5.17 -2.65
C ILE A 99 1.78 -6.50 -2.96
N HIS A 100 2.49 -7.63 -2.83
CA HIS A 100 1.92 -8.95 -3.01
C HIS A 100 0.92 -9.28 -1.89
N ASP A 101 1.18 -8.80 -0.67
CA ASP A 101 0.19 -8.80 0.41
C ASP A 101 -0.89 -7.75 0.09
N LYS A 102 -2.17 -8.09 0.19
CA LYS A 102 -3.26 -7.13 -0.08
C LYS A 102 -3.56 -6.19 1.08
N GLN A 103 -3.02 -6.47 2.26
CA GLN A 103 -3.23 -5.69 3.49
C GLN A 103 -2.02 -4.80 3.83
N HIS A 104 -1.03 -4.70 2.93
CA HIS A 104 0.09 -3.78 3.12
C HIS A 104 -0.39 -2.33 3.12
N VAL A 105 0.37 -1.47 3.81
CA VAL A 105 0.19 -0.03 3.70
C VAL A 105 0.56 0.40 2.29
N HIS A 106 -0.38 1.06 1.60
CA HIS A 106 -0.12 1.55 0.25
C HIS A 106 0.79 2.78 0.28
N MET A 107 1.74 2.85 -0.65
CA MET A 107 2.66 3.99 -0.78
C MET A 107 1.94 5.34 -0.90
N ASN A 108 0.76 5.37 -1.55
CA ASN A 108 -0.08 6.57 -1.68
C ASN A 108 -0.55 7.16 -0.34
N ALA A 109 -0.46 6.40 0.76
CA ALA A 109 -0.81 6.86 2.10
C ALA A 109 0.40 7.36 2.91
N THR A 110 1.58 7.35 2.30
CA THR A 110 2.84 7.77 2.93
C THR A 110 3.23 9.18 2.48
N VAL A 111 4.29 9.72 3.09
CA VAL A 111 4.88 11.02 2.69
C VAL A 111 5.55 10.97 1.31
N TRP A 112 5.86 9.78 0.78
CA TRP A 112 6.58 9.63 -0.48
C TRP A 112 5.62 9.53 -1.67
N ALA A 113 5.72 10.48 -2.59
CA ALA A 113 4.87 10.51 -3.78
C ALA A 113 5.26 9.45 -4.82
N THR A 114 6.51 9.00 -4.82
CA THR A 114 7.04 8.03 -5.79
C THR A 114 8.01 7.06 -5.12
N LEU A 115 8.20 5.90 -5.75
CA LEU A 115 9.19 4.91 -5.30
C LEU A 115 10.61 5.50 -5.31
N THR A 116 10.92 6.37 -6.28
CA THR A 116 12.22 7.06 -6.36
C THR A 116 12.48 7.93 -5.14
N ASP A 117 11.49 8.72 -4.71
CA ASP A 117 11.61 9.57 -3.52
C ASP A 117 11.85 8.73 -2.25
N PHE A 118 11.10 7.63 -2.12
CA PHE A 118 11.29 6.67 -1.03
C PHE A 118 12.69 6.01 -1.04
N VAL A 119 13.18 5.57 -2.20
CA VAL A 119 14.51 4.95 -2.30
C VAL A 119 15.60 5.96 -1.95
N GLN A 120 15.51 7.20 -2.42
CA GLN A 120 16.46 8.24 -2.04
C GLN A 120 16.43 8.51 -0.53
N TYR A 121 15.25 8.49 0.09
CA TYR A 121 15.13 8.58 1.55
C TYR A 121 15.86 7.43 2.27
N LEU A 122 15.76 6.18 1.79
CA LEU A 122 16.50 5.05 2.36
C LEU A 122 18.02 5.25 2.29
N GLY A 123 18.51 5.81 1.18
CA GLY A 123 19.92 6.18 1.00
C GLY A 123 20.37 7.27 1.97
N ARG A 124 19.60 8.37 2.08
CA ARG A 124 19.91 9.50 2.99
C ARG A 124 19.88 9.10 4.46
N THR A 125 19.01 8.17 4.84
CA THR A 125 18.90 7.67 6.22
C THR A 125 19.89 6.55 6.55
N GLY A 126 20.69 6.10 5.58
CA GLY A 126 21.69 5.05 5.79
C GLY A 126 21.10 3.66 6.02
N GLN A 127 19.83 3.43 5.65
CA GLN A 127 19.20 2.10 5.75
C GLN A 127 19.61 1.19 4.59
N CYS A 128 19.91 1.78 3.43
CA CYS A 128 20.32 1.06 2.23
C CYS A 128 21.40 1.84 1.48
N VAL A 129 22.28 1.13 0.79
CA VAL A 129 23.06 1.72 -0.33
C VAL A 129 22.13 1.77 -1.54
N VAL A 130 22.05 2.93 -2.19
CA VAL A 130 21.15 3.14 -3.33
C VAL A 130 21.92 3.65 -4.54
N GLU A 131 21.57 3.14 -5.71
CA GLU A 131 22.24 3.46 -6.96
C GLU A 131 21.20 3.70 -8.05
N ASP A 132 21.35 4.80 -8.80
CA ASP A 132 20.57 5.05 -10.00
C ASP A 132 21.27 4.48 -11.23
N THR A 133 20.52 3.85 -12.12
CA THR A 133 21.02 3.27 -13.36
C THR A 133 20.02 3.48 -14.48
N GLU A 134 20.43 3.24 -15.73
CA GLU A 134 19.52 3.27 -16.89
C GLU A 134 18.34 2.29 -16.77
N ARG A 135 18.46 1.25 -15.93
CA ARG A 135 17.41 0.25 -15.66
C ARG A 135 16.57 0.58 -14.42
N GLY A 136 16.76 1.76 -13.85
CA GLY A 136 16.10 2.25 -12.64
C GLY A 136 16.93 2.08 -11.38
N TRP A 137 16.28 2.30 -10.24
CA TRP A 137 16.92 2.33 -8.92
C TRP A 137 17.24 0.92 -8.40
N TYR A 138 18.45 0.75 -7.88
CA TYR A 138 18.89 -0.43 -7.15
C TYR A 138 19.10 -0.10 -5.68
N VAL A 139 18.80 -1.08 -4.83
CA VAL A 139 18.93 -1.00 -3.37
C VAL A 139 19.69 -2.21 -2.85
N THR A 140 20.53 -1.96 -1.86
CA THR A 140 21.29 -2.98 -1.11
C THR A 140 21.15 -2.68 0.38
N TYR A 141 20.70 -3.65 1.18
CA TYR A 141 20.57 -3.49 2.62
C TYR A 141 21.95 -3.38 3.29
N ILE A 142 22.05 -2.59 4.36
CA ILE A 142 23.27 -2.36 5.16
C ILE A 142 23.18 -3.13 6.48
#